data_AF-A0A2D5KFB1-F1
#
_entry.id   AF-A0A2D5KFB1-F1
#
_cell.length_a   1.000
_cell.length_b   1.000
_cell.length_c   1.000
_cell.angle_alpha   90.00
_cell.angle_beta   90.00
_cell.angle_gamma   90.00
#
_symmetry.space_group_name_H-M   'P 1'
#
loop_
_entity.id
_entity.type
_entity.pdbx_description
1 polymer ?
#
loop_
_entity_poly.entity_id
_entity_poly.type
_entity_poly.pdbx_seq_one_letter_code
_entity_poly.pdbx_strand_id
1 'polypeptide(L)'
;MRKVGLIVFLSVFCNLISVAQEKKIETGDFLYSLQGGFNYSRLNLSDIQLRQVARPFVGLRTAYVLGEKWHLNAAGIFSMKASEIRAQRGIQQIGFDFHLYPQFRWDDLYFNAGLIYDFPINSGFYALGNSGMQSQSIVRSDYASPEAHLSILLGIEFKLMENWTLGTSFYIPQSERGTNNLQFTISYRFSHKGANKESARRIRKRIAARQIRDLRDGALLVRLKTSMPTVNAMRSKGWEYEAKQVEKQQRLENIALIQAFHRFYSFSEVRFFMSYNSKKILEKEFEGVFVNDSLEEDSSIILRNQKNIFIAEYADLEPDTAVFFSHYEWVQTGDFSMVQVPRFYNSGVNSFMALVIRDDNFEQLHKPFPYYSRALYKSMQDNKGHGIFFFPVSLFSPMSPAECVKNLNDKLYRFLEKNQ
;
A
#
# COMPACT_ATOMS: atom_id res chain seq x y z
N MET A 1 13.37 -50.11 9.48
CA MET A 1 13.75 -48.71 9.20
C MET A 1 12.66 -47.97 8.40
N ARG A 2 11.45 -47.80 8.93
CA ARG A 2 10.32 -47.14 8.20
C ARG A 2 9.49 -46.16 9.04
N LYS A 3 9.91 -45.84 10.27
CA LYS A 3 9.18 -44.93 11.18
C LYS A 3 9.92 -43.63 11.53
N VAL A 4 11.11 -43.38 10.96
CA VAL A 4 11.92 -42.18 11.28
C VAL A 4 11.85 -41.10 10.19
N GLY A 5 11.42 -41.45 8.97
CA GLY A 5 11.35 -40.50 7.84
C GLY A 5 10.19 -39.51 7.88
N LEU A 6 9.13 -39.76 8.67
CA LEU A 6 7.95 -38.88 8.73
C LEU A 6 8.14 -37.69 9.71
N ILE A 7 9.02 -37.83 10.70
CA ILE A 7 9.24 -36.81 11.75
C ILE A 7 10.27 -35.78 11.30
N VAL A 8 11.22 -36.15 10.43
CA VAL A 8 12.25 -35.22 9.92
C VAL A 8 11.71 -34.31 8.80
N PHE A 9 10.66 -34.73 8.09
CA PHE A 9 10.04 -33.89 7.06
C PHE A 9 9.18 -32.76 7.66
N LEU A 10 8.72 -32.91 8.91
CA LEU A 10 7.91 -31.89 9.60
C LEU A 10 8.76 -30.80 10.28
N SER A 11 10.02 -31.08 10.64
CA SER A 11 10.86 -30.13 11.41
C SER A 11 11.64 -29.14 10.54
N VAL A 12 11.89 -29.45 9.26
CA VAL A 12 12.67 -28.58 8.36
C VAL A 12 11.84 -27.45 7.75
N PHE A 13 10.51 -27.55 7.76
CA PHE A 13 9.63 -26.53 7.15
C PHE A 13 9.16 -25.41 8.10
N CYS A 14 9.47 -25.47 9.40
CA CYS A 14 9.00 -24.49 10.38
C CYS A 14 9.79 -23.15 10.45
N ASN A 15 10.87 -22.97 9.67
CA ASN A 15 11.76 -21.80 9.83
C ASN A 15 11.72 -20.76 8.70
N LEU A 16 10.70 -20.75 7.85
CA LEU A 16 10.53 -19.74 6.79
C LEU A 16 9.13 -19.10 6.88
N ILE A 17 8.89 -18.36 7.95
CA ILE A 17 7.73 -17.46 8.04
C ILE A 17 8.29 -16.03 8.04
N SER A 18 8.41 -15.46 6.84
CA SER A 18 8.51 -14.01 6.70
C SER A 18 7.20 -13.39 7.16
N VAL A 19 7.30 -12.42 8.07
CA VAL A 19 6.18 -11.59 8.52
C VAL A 19 5.76 -10.67 7.37
N ALA A 20 4.92 -11.20 6.49
CA ALA A 20 4.10 -10.39 5.60
C ALA A 20 2.83 -10.00 6.39
N GLN A 21 2.50 -8.72 6.34
CA GLN A 21 1.40 -8.14 7.12
C GLN A 21 0.07 -8.64 6.56
N GLU A 22 -0.52 -9.64 7.22
CA GLU A 22 -1.75 -10.31 6.78
C GLU A 22 -2.87 -9.28 6.59
N LYS A 23 -3.36 -9.14 5.35
CA LYS A 23 -4.51 -8.30 5.03
C LYS A 23 -5.70 -8.75 5.87
N LYS A 24 -6.25 -7.85 6.68
CA LYS A 24 -7.43 -8.11 7.51
C LYS A 24 -8.60 -8.49 6.59
N ILE A 25 -9.08 -9.72 6.72
CA ILE A 25 -10.27 -10.23 6.01
C ILE A 25 -11.49 -9.70 6.76
N GLU A 26 -12.43 -9.07 6.06
CA GLU A 26 -13.62 -8.47 6.67
C GLU A 26 -14.82 -9.41 6.57
N THR A 27 -15.76 -9.25 7.50
CA THR A 27 -17.03 -10.01 7.46
C THR A 27 -17.84 -9.57 6.24
N GLY A 28 -18.37 -10.53 5.49
CA GLY A 28 -19.07 -10.29 4.22
C GLY A 28 -18.19 -10.41 2.97
N ASP A 29 -16.87 -10.59 3.13
CA ASP A 29 -15.98 -10.81 1.99
C ASP A 29 -16.26 -12.16 1.30
N PHE A 30 -16.15 -12.14 -0.04
CA PHE A 30 -16.04 -13.35 -0.84
C PHE A 30 -14.58 -13.61 -1.21
N LEU A 31 -14.09 -14.78 -0.84
CA LEU A 31 -12.76 -15.27 -1.20
C LEU A 31 -12.90 -16.28 -2.33
N TYR A 32 -11.98 -16.22 -3.30
CA TYR A 32 -11.93 -17.16 -4.41
C TYR A 32 -10.60 -17.90 -4.39
N SER A 33 -10.65 -19.21 -4.63
CA SER A 33 -9.48 -20.07 -4.66
C SER A 33 -9.57 -21.11 -5.76
N LEU A 34 -8.42 -21.38 -6.37
CA LEU A 34 -8.21 -22.50 -7.25
C LEU A 34 -7.69 -23.64 -6.39
N GLN A 35 -8.28 -24.83 -6.51
CA GLN A 35 -7.86 -26.00 -5.75
C GLN A 35 -7.59 -27.18 -6.68
N GLY A 36 -6.64 -28.01 -6.30
CA GLY A 36 -6.33 -29.26 -6.99
C GLY A 36 -5.60 -30.23 -6.08
N GLY A 37 -5.45 -31.46 -6.54
CA GLY A 37 -4.77 -32.50 -5.77
C GLY A 37 -5.16 -33.90 -6.19
N PHE A 38 -5.21 -34.82 -5.23
CA PHE A 38 -5.43 -36.23 -5.48
C PHE A 38 -6.53 -36.83 -4.58
N ASN A 39 -7.38 -37.65 -5.19
CA ASN A 39 -8.38 -38.51 -4.56
C ASN A 39 -7.82 -39.93 -4.41
N TYR A 40 -7.93 -40.51 -3.22
CA TYR A 40 -7.71 -41.92 -2.94
C TYR A 40 -9.06 -42.56 -2.67
N SER A 41 -9.71 -43.01 -3.74
CA SER A 41 -11.10 -43.44 -3.70
C SER A 41 -11.24 -44.96 -3.63
N ARG A 42 -12.17 -45.44 -2.81
CA ARG A 42 -12.73 -46.78 -2.87
C ARG A 42 -14.17 -46.66 -3.36
N LEU A 43 -14.36 -46.93 -4.65
CA LEU A 43 -15.67 -47.11 -5.27
C LEU A 43 -16.28 -48.39 -4.67
N ASN A 44 -17.54 -48.36 -4.27
CA ASN A 44 -18.21 -49.54 -3.74
C ASN A 44 -18.83 -50.33 -4.89
N LEU A 45 -18.34 -51.55 -5.13
CA LEU A 45 -19.07 -52.60 -5.81
C LEU A 45 -19.30 -53.72 -4.80
N SER A 46 -20.51 -54.27 -4.79
CA SER A 46 -20.92 -55.42 -3.97
C SER A 46 -19.82 -56.49 -3.85
N ASP A 47 -19.67 -57.10 -2.67
CA ASP A 47 -18.83 -58.25 -2.30
C ASP A 47 -17.35 -58.29 -2.73
N ILE A 48 -16.85 -57.26 -3.44
CA ILE A 48 -15.49 -57.22 -3.96
C ILE A 48 -14.69 -56.18 -3.18
N GLN A 49 -13.60 -56.63 -2.54
CA GLN A 49 -12.67 -55.71 -1.89
C GLN A 49 -11.82 -54.98 -2.94
N LEU A 50 -12.07 -53.68 -3.10
CA LEU A 50 -11.36 -52.82 -4.03
C LEU A 50 -10.21 -52.04 -3.36
N ARG A 51 -9.07 -51.96 -4.06
CA ARG A 51 -7.91 -51.16 -3.65
C ARG A 51 -8.07 -49.72 -4.11
N GLN A 52 -7.64 -48.76 -3.30
CA GLN A 52 -7.71 -47.34 -3.61
C GLN A 52 -6.64 -46.96 -4.65
N VAL A 53 -7.01 -46.11 -5.61
CA VAL A 53 -6.08 -45.57 -6.61
C VAL A 53 -6.10 -44.06 -6.57
N ALA A 54 -4.90 -43.45 -6.57
CA ALA A 54 -4.74 -42.00 -6.64
C ALA A 54 -5.20 -41.47 -8.00
N ARG A 55 -6.12 -40.51 -8.00
CA ARG A 55 -6.60 -39.83 -9.21
C ARG A 55 -6.68 -38.32 -9.01
N PRO A 56 -6.37 -37.51 -10.02
CA PRO A 56 -6.33 -36.07 -9.85
C PRO A 56 -7.73 -35.46 -9.78
N PHE A 57 -7.82 -34.28 -9.17
CA PHE A 57 -8.98 -33.40 -9.28
C PHE A 57 -8.53 -31.94 -9.41
N VAL A 58 -9.40 -31.09 -9.94
CA VAL A 58 -9.22 -29.64 -10.00
C VAL A 58 -10.57 -28.96 -9.84
N GLY A 59 -10.61 -27.82 -9.16
CA GLY A 59 -11.85 -27.12 -8.91
C GLY A 59 -11.66 -25.67 -8.48
N LEU A 60 -12.78 -24.98 -8.38
CA LEU A 60 -12.86 -23.63 -7.84
C LEU A 60 -13.65 -23.67 -6.54
N ARG A 61 -13.14 -22.96 -5.53
CA ARG A 61 -13.78 -22.80 -4.23
C ARG A 61 -14.02 -21.31 -3.96
N THR A 62 -15.23 -20.99 -3.54
CA THR A 62 -15.60 -19.70 -2.99
C THR A 62 -15.87 -19.83 -1.49
N ALA A 63 -15.43 -18.85 -0.71
CA ALA A 63 -15.69 -18.77 0.72
C ALA A 63 -16.35 -17.44 1.05
N TYR A 64 -17.49 -17.49 1.72
CA TYR A 64 -18.15 -16.32 2.30
C TYR A 64 -17.74 -16.18 3.76
N VAL A 65 -17.18 -15.02 4.13
CA VAL A 65 -16.66 -14.77 5.47
C VAL A 65 -17.80 -14.36 6.39
N LEU A 66 -18.20 -15.27 7.30
CA LEU A 66 -19.27 -15.03 8.27
C LEU A 66 -18.78 -14.28 9.52
N GLY A 67 -17.49 -14.34 9.81
CA GLY A 67 -16.84 -13.66 10.93
C GLY A 67 -15.35 -13.99 10.96
N GLU A 68 -14.65 -13.56 12.02
CA GLU A 68 -13.18 -13.73 12.11
C GLU A 68 -12.74 -15.21 12.11
N LYS A 69 -13.58 -16.11 12.63
CA LYS A 69 -13.27 -17.55 12.75
C LYS A 69 -14.11 -18.46 11.87
N TRP A 70 -15.15 -17.96 11.20
CA TRP A 70 -16.12 -18.80 10.50
C TRP A 70 -16.26 -18.38 9.04
N HIS A 71 -16.14 -19.36 8.15
CA HIS A 71 -16.43 -19.20 6.72
C HIS A 71 -17.47 -20.22 6.27
N LEU A 72 -18.29 -19.85 5.29
CA LEU A 72 -19.12 -20.79 4.54
C LEU A 72 -18.50 -21.01 3.17
N ASN A 73 -18.12 -22.25 2.86
CA ASN A 73 -17.46 -22.60 1.61
C ASN A 73 -18.41 -23.31 0.66
N ALA A 74 -18.32 -22.96 -0.63
CA ALA A 74 -18.90 -23.73 -1.72
C ALA A 74 -17.81 -24.02 -2.77
N ALA A 75 -17.74 -25.24 -3.28
CA ALA A 75 -16.77 -25.60 -4.32
C ALA A 75 -17.40 -26.46 -5.42
N GLY A 76 -16.97 -26.22 -6.66
CA GLY A 76 -17.25 -27.07 -7.80
C GLY A 76 -15.96 -27.71 -8.29
N ILE A 77 -15.91 -29.04 -8.30
CA ILE A 77 -14.68 -29.80 -8.55
C ILE A 77 -14.91 -30.76 -9.71
N PHE A 78 -14.04 -30.73 -10.70
CA PHE A 78 -13.91 -31.83 -11.65
C PHE A 78 -13.03 -32.92 -11.03
N SER A 79 -13.59 -34.11 -10.85
CA SER A 79 -13.06 -35.14 -9.98
C SER A 79 -12.91 -36.46 -10.73
N MET A 80 -11.72 -37.04 -10.67
CA MET A 80 -11.48 -38.41 -11.11
C MET A 80 -11.32 -39.28 -9.87
N LYS A 81 -12.01 -40.43 -9.86
CA LYS A 81 -12.01 -41.42 -8.78
C LYS A 81 -11.77 -42.80 -9.41
N ALA A 82 -10.96 -43.65 -8.78
CA ALA A 82 -10.73 -45.00 -9.30
C ALA A 82 -10.41 -46.00 -8.20
N SER A 83 -10.70 -47.27 -8.46
CA SER A 83 -10.35 -48.38 -7.59
C SER A 83 -9.95 -49.62 -8.39
N GLU A 84 -9.05 -50.42 -7.85
CA GLU A 84 -8.52 -51.63 -8.48
C GLU A 84 -9.16 -52.90 -7.93
N ILE A 85 -9.55 -53.80 -8.86
CA ILE A 85 -10.06 -55.15 -8.55
C ILE A 85 -8.87 -56.13 -8.45
N ARG A 86 -7.99 -56.08 -9.45
CA ARG A 86 -6.74 -56.85 -9.55
C ARG A 86 -5.69 -55.99 -10.24
N ALA A 87 -4.41 -56.38 -10.15
CA ALA A 87 -3.35 -55.72 -10.91
C ALA A 87 -3.79 -55.57 -12.37
N GLN A 88 -3.75 -54.34 -12.87
CA GLN A 88 -4.14 -53.97 -14.25
C GLN A 88 -5.64 -53.96 -14.59
N ARG A 89 -6.57 -54.17 -13.66
CA ARG A 89 -8.02 -53.98 -13.91
C ARG A 89 -8.70 -53.27 -12.76
N GLY A 90 -9.48 -52.25 -13.08
CA GLY A 90 -10.19 -51.47 -12.09
C GLY A 90 -11.43 -50.80 -12.64
N ILE A 91 -12.00 -49.94 -11.81
CA ILE A 91 -13.18 -49.15 -12.09
C ILE A 91 -12.79 -47.69 -11.92
N GLN A 92 -13.22 -46.86 -12.85
CA GLN A 92 -12.96 -45.43 -12.83
C GLN A 92 -14.28 -44.69 -12.97
N GLN A 93 -14.36 -43.57 -12.25
CA GLN A 93 -15.47 -42.63 -12.29
C GLN A 93 -14.90 -41.23 -12.54
N ILE A 94 -15.54 -40.48 -13.43
CA ILE A 94 -15.22 -39.09 -13.76
C ILE A 94 -16.51 -38.29 -13.62
N GLY A 95 -16.46 -37.18 -12.91
CA GLY A 95 -17.65 -36.38 -12.64
C GLY A 95 -17.36 -35.02 -12.04
N PHE A 96 -18.43 -34.38 -11.59
CA PHE A 96 -18.39 -33.13 -10.84
C PHE A 96 -18.80 -33.37 -9.39
N ASP A 97 -17.99 -32.91 -8.44
CA ASP A 97 -18.32 -32.92 -7.02
C ASP A 97 -18.67 -31.48 -6.60
N PHE A 98 -19.84 -31.29 -5.97
CA PHE A 98 -20.24 -30.01 -5.37
C PHE A 98 -20.11 -30.08 -3.85
N HIS A 99 -19.29 -29.21 -3.28
CA HIS A 99 -19.05 -29.18 -1.85
C HIS A 99 -19.77 -27.97 -1.24
N LEU A 100 -20.38 -28.16 -0.07
CA LEU A 100 -20.92 -27.09 0.76
C LEU A 100 -20.59 -27.38 2.22
N TYR A 101 -19.79 -26.52 2.84
CA TYR A 101 -19.35 -26.76 4.21
C TYR A 101 -19.03 -25.48 4.99
N PRO A 102 -19.46 -25.35 6.26
CA PRO A 102 -18.85 -24.43 7.19
C PRO A 102 -17.39 -24.82 7.45
N GLN A 103 -16.55 -23.81 7.69
CA GLN A 103 -15.15 -23.95 8.05
C GLN A 103 -14.86 -23.08 9.26
N PHE A 104 -14.25 -23.68 10.27
CA PHE A 104 -13.80 -23.01 11.49
C PHE A 104 -12.29 -22.81 11.45
N ARG A 105 -11.83 -21.58 11.70
CA ARG A 105 -10.40 -21.21 11.79
C ARG A 105 -9.94 -21.20 13.25
N TRP A 106 -8.86 -21.91 13.51
CA TRP A 106 -8.07 -21.82 14.73
C TRP A 106 -6.61 -21.54 14.33
N ASP A 107 -6.22 -20.27 14.38
CA ASP A 107 -4.93 -19.77 13.93
C ASP A 107 -4.65 -20.11 12.46
N ASP A 108 -3.66 -20.95 12.17
CA ASP A 108 -3.31 -21.42 10.82
C ASP A 108 -3.99 -22.74 10.44
N LEU A 109 -4.76 -23.33 11.35
CA LEU A 109 -5.53 -24.55 11.12
C LEU A 109 -7.00 -24.22 10.82
N TYR A 110 -7.59 -25.00 9.93
CA TYR A 110 -8.99 -24.93 9.59
C TYR A 110 -9.63 -26.30 9.69
N PHE A 111 -10.81 -26.36 10.28
CA PHE A 111 -11.62 -27.57 10.38
C PHE A 111 -12.85 -27.39 9.49
N ASN A 112 -13.14 -28.38 8.65
CA ASN A 112 -14.30 -28.35 7.77
C ASN A 112 -15.18 -29.59 8.01
N ALA A 113 -16.49 -29.38 8.02
CA ALA A 113 -17.49 -30.43 8.15
C ALA A 113 -18.71 -30.03 7.34
N GLY A 114 -19.13 -30.85 6.39
CA GLY A 114 -20.28 -30.49 5.54
C GLY A 114 -20.69 -31.59 4.58
N LEU A 115 -21.23 -31.20 3.44
CA LEU A 115 -21.85 -32.09 2.47
C LEU A 115 -21.16 -32.02 1.12
N ILE A 116 -21.15 -33.15 0.44
CA ILE A 116 -20.69 -33.30 -0.94
C ILE A 116 -21.80 -33.96 -1.73
N TYR A 117 -22.08 -33.40 -2.89
CA TYR A 117 -22.96 -34.00 -3.86
C TYR A 117 -22.13 -34.39 -5.10
N ASP A 118 -21.94 -35.68 -5.28
CA ASP A 118 -21.14 -36.28 -6.37
C ASP A 118 -22.04 -36.55 -7.59
N PHE A 119 -21.74 -35.93 -8.73
CA PHE A 119 -22.39 -36.17 -10.03
C PHE A 119 -21.42 -36.90 -10.98
N PRO A 120 -21.43 -38.24 -11.02
CA PRO A 120 -20.71 -38.97 -12.06
C PRO A 120 -21.25 -38.64 -13.45
N ILE A 121 -20.36 -38.38 -14.41
CA ILE A 121 -20.69 -38.27 -15.84
C ILE A 121 -20.42 -39.59 -16.54
N ASN A 122 -19.31 -40.23 -16.18
CA ASN A 122 -18.88 -41.48 -16.76
C ASN A 122 -18.36 -42.39 -15.65
N SER A 123 -18.76 -43.66 -15.69
CA SER A 123 -18.27 -44.72 -14.83
C SER A 123 -18.05 -45.96 -15.68
N GLY A 124 -16.90 -46.61 -15.54
CA GLY A 124 -16.58 -47.78 -16.34
C GLY A 124 -15.36 -48.54 -15.85
N PHE A 125 -15.19 -49.74 -16.39
CA PHE A 125 -14.01 -50.54 -16.15
C PHE A 125 -12.83 -50.04 -17.00
N TYR A 126 -11.62 -50.13 -16.45
CA TYR A 126 -10.40 -49.92 -17.20
C TYR A 126 -9.49 -51.14 -17.09
N ALA A 127 -8.77 -51.43 -18.17
CA ALA A 127 -7.70 -52.41 -18.19
C ALA A 127 -6.38 -51.74 -18.61
N LEU A 128 -5.31 -51.97 -17.84
CA LEU A 128 -3.95 -51.57 -18.20
C LEU A 128 -3.34 -52.72 -19.00
N GLY A 129 -2.94 -52.49 -20.25
CA GLY A 129 -2.22 -53.52 -21.02
C GLY A 129 -0.79 -53.73 -20.49
N ASN A 130 -0.16 -54.85 -20.85
CA ASN A 130 1.24 -55.15 -20.51
C ASN A 130 2.25 -54.11 -21.06
N SER A 131 1.85 -53.27 -22.02
CA SER A 131 2.64 -52.19 -22.60
C SER A 131 2.52 -50.85 -21.86
N GLY A 132 1.79 -50.79 -20.73
CA GLY A 132 1.54 -49.54 -20.01
C GLY A 132 0.53 -48.59 -20.68
N MET A 133 0.08 -48.91 -21.90
CA MET A 133 -1.05 -48.21 -22.54
C MET A 133 -2.37 -48.68 -21.92
N GLN A 134 -3.13 -47.73 -21.40
CA GLN A 134 -4.46 -47.96 -20.84
C GLN A 134 -5.44 -48.22 -21.98
N SER A 135 -5.89 -49.46 -22.15
CA SER A 135 -7.01 -49.78 -23.04
C SER A 135 -8.29 -49.55 -22.26
N GLN A 136 -8.94 -48.41 -22.51
CA GLN A 136 -10.27 -48.14 -21.99
C GLN A 136 -11.27 -48.89 -22.88
N SER A 137 -11.57 -50.15 -22.54
CA SER A 137 -12.80 -50.75 -23.01
C SER A 137 -13.94 -50.11 -22.21
N ILE A 138 -14.60 -49.10 -22.78
CA ILE A 138 -15.88 -48.62 -22.27
C ILE A 138 -16.89 -49.74 -22.55
N VAL A 139 -16.92 -50.75 -21.69
CA VAL A 139 -18.05 -51.67 -21.66
C VAL A 139 -19.18 -50.85 -21.06
N ARG A 140 -20.07 -50.30 -21.90
CA ARG A 140 -21.44 -49.92 -21.51
C ARG A 140 -22.13 -51.22 -21.07
N SER A 141 -21.76 -51.69 -19.89
CA SER A 141 -22.48 -52.72 -19.17
C SER A 141 -23.68 -52.02 -18.55
N ASP A 142 -24.85 -52.64 -18.59
CA ASP A 142 -26.12 -52.18 -18.00
C ASP A 142 -26.08 -52.01 -16.45
N TYR A 143 -24.89 -51.92 -15.86
CA TYR A 143 -24.61 -51.97 -14.43
C TYR A 143 -24.21 -50.65 -13.78
N ALA A 144 -24.17 -49.52 -14.49
CA ALA A 144 -23.91 -48.23 -13.85
C ALA A 144 -24.52 -47.07 -14.63
N SER A 145 -25.82 -46.84 -14.45
CA SER A 145 -26.35 -45.49 -14.63
C SER A 145 -25.58 -44.57 -13.68
N PRO A 146 -25.02 -43.43 -14.16
CA PRO A 146 -24.41 -42.46 -13.27
C PRO A 146 -25.44 -41.98 -12.26
N GLU A 147 -25.37 -42.49 -11.04
CA GLU A 147 -26.26 -42.09 -9.95
C GLU A 147 -25.55 -41.03 -9.12
N ALA A 148 -26.26 -39.96 -8.81
CA ALA A 148 -25.72 -38.96 -7.93
C ALA A 148 -25.72 -39.45 -6.48
N HIS A 149 -24.69 -39.07 -5.72
CA HIS A 149 -24.53 -39.53 -4.35
C HIS A 149 -24.26 -38.37 -3.39
N LEU A 150 -24.89 -38.42 -2.22
CA LEU A 150 -24.62 -37.51 -1.11
C LEU A 150 -23.60 -38.15 -0.16
N SER A 151 -22.60 -37.38 0.23
CA SER A 151 -21.58 -37.78 1.20
C SER A 151 -21.37 -36.69 2.25
N ILE A 152 -20.95 -37.08 3.44
CA ILE A 152 -20.48 -36.17 4.48
C ILE A 152 -18.99 -35.93 4.27
N LEU A 153 -18.56 -34.66 4.31
CA LEU A 153 -17.17 -34.24 4.29
C LEU A 153 -16.70 -33.92 5.70
N LEU A 154 -15.54 -34.45 6.09
CA LEU A 154 -14.78 -34.03 7.26
C LEU A 154 -13.34 -33.78 6.86
N GLY A 155 -12.71 -32.72 7.35
CA GLY A 155 -11.33 -32.45 6.97
C GLY A 155 -10.66 -31.36 7.76
N ILE A 156 -9.37 -31.21 7.45
CA ILE A 156 -8.46 -30.29 8.10
C ILE A 156 -7.62 -29.62 7.01
N GLU A 157 -7.47 -28.31 7.08
CA GLU A 157 -6.59 -27.53 6.22
C GLU A 157 -5.58 -26.75 7.07
N PHE A 158 -4.37 -26.55 6.54
CA PHE A 158 -3.29 -25.81 7.14
C PHE A 158 -2.85 -24.69 6.20
N LYS A 159 -2.70 -23.48 6.72
CA LYS A 159 -2.17 -22.33 5.99
C LYS A 159 -0.65 -22.46 5.86
N LEU A 160 -0.17 -22.63 4.64
CA LEU A 160 1.27 -22.67 4.36
C LEU A 160 1.84 -21.26 4.16
N MET A 161 1.11 -20.41 3.45
CA MET A 161 1.46 -19.02 3.14
C MET A 161 0.17 -18.20 3.08
N GLU A 162 0.27 -16.87 2.92
CA GLU A 162 -0.91 -15.98 2.85
C GLU A 162 -2.00 -16.46 1.88
N ASN A 163 -1.58 -16.99 0.73
CA ASN A 163 -2.48 -17.41 -0.34
C ASN A 163 -2.48 -18.93 -0.58
N TRP A 164 -1.71 -19.73 0.17
CA TRP A 164 -1.61 -21.17 -0.06
C TRP A 164 -2.10 -21.95 1.16
N THR A 165 -3.01 -22.89 0.92
CA THR A 165 -3.47 -23.84 1.94
C THR A 165 -3.28 -25.28 1.47
N LEU A 166 -2.84 -26.15 2.37
CA LEU A 166 -2.77 -27.58 2.17
C LEU A 166 -3.80 -28.26 3.06
N GLY A 167 -4.55 -29.23 2.55
CA GLY A 167 -5.60 -29.88 3.32
C GLY A 167 -5.76 -31.35 3.01
N THR A 168 -6.46 -32.02 3.91
CA THR A 168 -6.92 -33.39 3.76
C THR A 168 -8.41 -33.47 4.10
N SER A 169 -9.18 -34.23 3.34
CA SER A 169 -10.61 -34.39 3.55
C SER A 169 -11.03 -35.84 3.34
N PHE A 170 -11.92 -36.32 4.20
CA PHE A 170 -12.46 -37.67 4.21
C PHE A 170 -13.95 -37.65 3.91
N TYR A 171 -14.39 -38.51 2.99
CA TYR A 171 -15.77 -38.55 2.51
C TYR A 171 -16.45 -39.80 3.03
N ILE A 172 -17.57 -39.60 3.72
CA ILE A 172 -18.41 -40.67 4.28
C ILE A 172 -19.67 -40.79 3.43
N PRO A 173 -19.77 -41.81 2.55
CA PRO A 173 -20.93 -41.97 1.69
C PRO A 173 -22.20 -42.25 2.51
N GLN A 174 -23.33 -41.69 2.08
CA GLN A 174 -24.67 -41.95 2.68
C GLN A 174 -25.49 -42.98 1.88
N SER A 175 -24.88 -43.60 0.87
CA SER A 175 -25.46 -44.61 -0.01
C SER A 175 -24.52 -45.81 -0.08
N GLU A 176 -25.07 -47.01 -0.22
CA GLU A 176 -24.29 -48.26 -0.38
C GLU A 176 -23.40 -48.22 -1.65
N ARG A 177 -23.86 -47.53 -2.70
CA ARG A 177 -23.12 -47.30 -3.95
C ARG A 177 -22.21 -46.08 -3.91
N GLY A 178 -22.20 -45.35 -2.80
CA GLY A 178 -21.36 -44.16 -2.62
C GLY A 178 -19.87 -44.48 -2.60
N THR A 179 -19.05 -43.44 -2.70
CA THR A 179 -17.59 -43.57 -2.72
C THR A 179 -17.00 -43.13 -1.40
N ASN A 180 -16.18 -43.99 -0.78
CA ASN A 180 -15.31 -43.56 0.30
C ASN A 180 -14.04 -42.95 -0.31
N ASN A 181 -13.69 -41.73 0.08
CA ASN A 181 -12.57 -41.00 -0.52
C ASN A 181 -11.73 -40.28 0.53
N LEU A 182 -10.42 -40.40 0.41
CA LEU A 182 -9.46 -39.53 1.08
C LEU A 182 -8.86 -38.58 0.05
N GLN A 183 -9.11 -37.28 0.21
CA GLN A 183 -8.68 -36.24 -0.70
C GLN A 183 -7.53 -35.44 -0.08
N PHE A 184 -6.44 -35.24 -0.83
CA PHE A 184 -5.38 -34.30 -0.50
C PHE A 184 -5.47 -33.08 -1.42
N THR A 185 -5.51 -31.88 -0.85
CA THR A 185 -5.83 -30.64 -1.55
C THR A 185 -4.76 -29.60 -1.34
N ILE A 186 -4.28 -28.97 -2.43
CA ILE A 186 -3.58 -27.70 -2.38
C ILE A 186 -4.49 -26.63 -2.98
N SER A 187 -4.63 -25.49 -2.31
CA SER A 187 -5.45 -24.38 -2.81
C SER A 187 -4.66 -23.08 -2.84
N TYR A 188 -4.79 -22.35 -3.94
CA TYR A 188 -4.27 -21.00 -4.12
C TYR A 188 -5.40 -19.99 -4.10
N ARG A 189 -5.38 -19.07 -3.15
CA ARG A 189 -6.34 -17.97 -3.02
C ARG A 189 -5.90 -16.80 -3.90
N PHE A 190 -6.67 -16.52 -4.94
CA PHE A 190 -6.54 -15.31 -5.73
C PHE A 190 -7.60 -14.32 -5.23
N SER A 191 -7.27 -13.61 -4.15
CA SER A 191 -8.17 -12.60 -3.56
C SER A 191 -8.70 -11.66 -4.65
N HIS A 192 -10.02 -11.48 -4.71
CA HIS A 192 -10.62 -10.43 -5.53
C HIS A 192 -10.00 -9.09 -5.10
N LYS A 193 -9.69 -8.21 -6.06
CA LYS A 193 -9.07 -6.90 -5.82
C LYS A 193 -9.85 -6.10 -4.77
N GLY A 194 -9.49 -6.25 -3.49
CA GLY A 194 -10.02 -5.42 -2.41
C GLY A 194 -9.65 -3.97 -2.69
N ALA A 195 -10.62 -3.07 -2.44
CA ALA A 195 -10.54 -1.61 -2.50
C ALA A 195 -9.20 -1.06 -3.02
N ASN A 196 -9.18 -0.58 -4.27
CA ASN A 196 -8.02 0.10 -4.87
C ASN A 196 -7.29 0.94 -3.82
N LYS A 197 -6.11 0.50 -3.36
CA LYS A 197 -5.23 1.36 -2.56
C LYS A 197 -5.07 2.64 -3.35
N GLU A 198 -5.57 3.74 -2.78
CA GLU A 198 -5.57 5.03 -3.45
C GLU A 198 -4.13 5.33 -3.89
N SER A 199 -3.92 5.63 -5.17
CA SER A 199 -2.55 5.86 -5.66
C SER A 199 -1.92 7.04 -4.90
N ALA A 200 -0.61 6.97 -4.63
CA ALA A 200 0.08 8.04 -3.90
C ALA A 200 -0.17 9.44 -4.51
N ARG A 201 -0.34 9.52 -5.84
CA ARG A 201 -0.74 10.74 -6.55
C ARG A 201 -2.11 11.27 -6.12
N ARG A 202 -3.12 10.40 -5.98
CA ARG A 202 -4.47 10.76 -5.53
C ARG A 202 -4.45 11.18 -4.05
N ILE A 203 -3.74 10.44 -3.20
CA ILE A 203 -3.54 10.79 -1.79
C ILE A 203 -2.95 12.20 -1.67
N ARG A 204 -1.84 12.49 -2.38
CA ARG A 204 -1.22 13.84 -2.38
C ARG A 204 -2.16 14.93 -2.87
N LYS A 205 -2.94 14.66 -3.92
CA LYS A 205 -3.94 15.63 -4.42
C LYS A 205 -5.00 15.93 -3.36
N ARG A 206 -5.49 14.91 -2.65
CA ARG A 206 -6.47 15.06 -1.57
C ARG A 206 -5.90 15.83 -0.37
N ILE A 207 -4.67 15.52 0.03
CA ILE A 207 -3.96 16.24 1.10
C ILE A 207 -3.78 17.71 0.72
N ALA A 208 -3.26 18.00 -0.47
CA ALA A 208 -3.09 19.38 -0.95
C ALA A 208 -4.42 20.14 -1.06
N ALA A 209 -5.49 19.48 -1.51
CA ALA A 209 -6.84 20.06 -1.57
C ALA A 209 -7.40 20.34 -0.16
N ARG A 210 -7.03 19.56 0.85
CA ARG A 210 -7.35 19.84 2.25
C ARG A 210 -6.53 21.04 2.76
N GLN A 211 -5.21 20.99 2.61
CA GLN A 211 -4.29 22.04 3.05
C GLN A 211 -4.64 23.43 2.49
N ILE A 212 -5.07 23.54 1.22
CA ILE A 212 -5.46 24.84 0.66
C ILE A 212 -6.73 25.40 1.30
N ARG A 213 -7.68 24.55 1.70
CA ARG A 213 -8.87 24.96 2.45
C ARG A 213 -8.49 25.32 3.88
N ASP A 214 -7.67 24.49 4.52
CA ASP A 214 -7.19 24.73 5.87
C ASP A 214 -6.46 26.07 5.96
N LEU A 215 -5.61 26.40 4.99
CA LEU A 215 -4.92 27.68 4.91
C LEU A 215 -5.90 28.85 4.69
N ARG A 216 -6.87 28.72 3.77
CA ARG A 216 -7.88 29.77 3.53
C ARG A 216 -8.68 30.09 4.78
N ASP A 217 -9.12 29.03 5.47
CA ASP A 217 -9.90 29.09 6.70
C ASP A 217 -8.97 29.14 7.93
N GLY A 218 -7.73 29.58 7.76
CA GLY A 218 -6.65 29.52 8.75
C GLY A 218 -5.90 30.84 8.85
N ALA A 219 -4.61 30.74 9.22
CA ALA A 219 -3.71 31.87 9.27
C ALA A 219 -2.32 31.53 8.72
N LEU A 220 -1.69 32.52 8.08
CA LEU A 220 -0.32 32.47 7.59
C LEU A 220 0.57 33.35 8.47
N LEU A 221 1.50 32.74 9.18
CA LEU A 221 2.49 33.43 9.99
C LEU A 221 3.75 33.67 9.17
N VAL A 222 4.10 34.93 8.92
CA VAL A 222 5.27 35.30 8.15
C VAL A 222 6.45 35.49 9.10
N ARG A 223 7.45 34.62 8.95
CA ARG A 223 8.68 34.68 9.73
C ARG A 223 9.67 35.66 9.11
N LEU A 224 9.99 36.70 9.86
CA LEU A 224 10.97 37.73 9.49
C LEU A 224 12.35 37.30 9.97
N LYS A 225 13.34 37.28 9.07
CA LYS A 225 14.70 36.83 9.41
C LYS A 225 15.41 37.89 10.27
N THR A 226 16.25 37.42 11.18
CA THR A 226 17.15 38.24 11.99
C THR A 226 18.59 37.83 11.72
N SER A 227 19.46 38.79 11.44
CA SER A 227 20.89 38.57 11.16
C SER A 227 21.77 38.63 12.41
N MET A 228 21.19 38.49 13.62
CA MET A 228 21.91 38.63 14.90
C MET A 228 23.20 37.80 14.99
N PRO A 229 23.26 36.51 14.59
CA PRO A 229 24.50 35.75 14.64
C PRO A 229 25.61 36.37 13.78
N THR A 230 25.28 36.77 12.56
CA THR A 230 26.20 37.42 11.62
C THR A 230 26.64 38.79 12.14
N VAL A 231 25.71 39.61 12.62
CA VAL A 231 25.98 40.93 13.19
C VAL A 231 26.89 40.80 14.40
N ASN A 232 26.61 39.88 15.32
CA ASN A 232 27.43 39.64 16.51
C ASN A 232 28.84 39.16 16.13
N ALA A 233 28.96 38.29 15.13
CA ALA A 233 30.26 37.82 14.63
C ALA A 233 31.08 38.95 13.96
N MET A 234 30.42 39.88 13.26
CA MET A 234 31.08 41.07 12.68
C MET A 234 31.53 42.04 13.77
N ARG A 235 30.67 42.32 14.75
CA ARG A 235 31.01 43.16 15.91
C ARG A 235 32.18 42.59 16.71
N SER A 236 32.21 41.27 16.94
CA SER A 236 33.33 40.63 17.64
C SER A 236 34.66 40.72 16.88
N LYS A 237 34.63 40.96 15.57
CA LYS A 237 35.80 41.19 14.72
C LYS A 237 36.17 42.67 14.56
N GLY A 238 35.43 43.58 15.21
CA GLY A 238 35.61 45.03 15.10
C GLY A 238 35.02 45.67 13.83
N TRP A 239 34.25 44.92 13.03
CA TRP A 239 33.62 45.39 11.79
C TRP A 239 32.28 46.07 12.06
N GLU A 240 32.31 47.15 12.84
CA GLU A 240 31.10 47.81 13.33
C GLU A 240 30.27 48.46 12.21
N TYR A 241 30.93 49.01 11.20
CA TYR A 241 30.24 49.64 10.07
C TYR A 241 29.48 48.60 9.24
N GLU A 242 30.14 47.50 8.88
CA GLU A 242 29.55 46.38 8.14
C GLU A 242 28.40 45.75 8.91
N ALA A 243 28.56 45.56 10.22
CA ALA A 243 27.51 45.06 11.09
C ALA A 243 26.25 45.95 11.02
N LYS A 244 26.41 47.28 11.09
CA LYS A 244 25.30 48.24 10.96
C LYS A 244 24.66 48.22 9.58
N GLN A 245 25.44 48.04 8.51
CA GLN A 245 24.88 47.93 7.16
C GLN A 245 24.04 46.66 7.00
N VAL A 246 24.50 45.53 7.53
CA VAL A 246 23.75 44.25 7.51
C VAL A 246 22.46 44.37 8.31
N GLU A 247 22.51 44.99 9.49
CA GLU A 247 21.32 45.23 10.33
C GLU A 247 20.31 46.14 9.63
N LYS A 248 20.77 47.26 9.04
CA LYS A 248 19.92 48.17 8.27
C LYS A 248 19.27 47.49 7.08
N GLN A 249 20.04 46.71 6.32
CA GLN A 249 19.54 46.00 5.14
C GLN A 249 18.48 44.96 5.53
N GLN A 250 18.73 44.17 6.58
CA GLN A 250 17.76 43.21 7.09
C GLN A 250 16.46 43.89 7.56
N ARG A 251 16.57 45.04 8.23
CA ARG A 251 15.42 45.84 8.67
C ARG A 251 14.59 46.31 7.47
N LEU A 252 15.23 46.88 6.45
CA LEU A 252 14.57 47.35 5.23
C LEU A 252 13.87 46.21 4.48
N GLU A 253 14.51 45.04 4.39
CA GLU A 253 13.91 43.86 3.76
C GLU A 253 12.68 43.37 4.50
N ASN A 254 12.74 43.32 5.84
CA ASN A 254 11.60 42.89 6.66
C ASN A 254 10.42 43.86 6.54
N ILE A 255 10.67 45.18 6.53
CA ILE A 255 9.64 46.21 6.31
C ILE A 255 9.03 46.05 4.92
N ALA A 256 9.85 45.89 3.88
CA ALA A 256 9.37 45.71 2.51
C ALA A 256 8.51 44.44 2.36
N LEU A 257 8.85 43.38 3.10
CA LEU A 257 8.06 42.15 3.13
C LEU A 257 6.70 42.36 3.80
N ILE A 258 6.67 43.01 4.97
CA ILE A 258 5.42 43.35 5.67
C ILE A 258 4.49 44.15 4.75
N GLN A 259 5.02 45.22 4.13
CA GLN A 259 4.26 46.06 3.21
C GLN A 259 3.76 45.27 2.00
N ALA A 260 4.56 44.35 1.46
CA ALA A 260 4.15 43.48 0.36
C ALA A 260 2.97 42.58 0.75
N PHE A 261 3.01 41.96 1.93
CA PHE A 261 1.91 41.14 2.45
C PHE A 261 0.65 41.97 2.69
N HIS A 262 0.75 43.14 3.34
CA HIS A 262 -0.41 44.02 3.52
C HIS A 262 -1.06 44.45 2.21
N ARG A 263 -0.26 44.69 1.17
CA ARG A 263 -0.76 45.20 -0.11
C ARG A 263 -1.29 44.10 -1.04
N PHE A 264 -0.68 42.93 -1.06
CA PHE A 264 -0.93 41.92 -2.11
C PHE A 264 -1.44 40.58 -1.60
N TYR A 265 -1.36 40.29 -0.30
CA TYR A 265 -1.84 39.03 0.26
C TYR A 265 -3.23 39.20 0.87
N SER A 266 -4.19 38.42 0.39
CA SER A 266 -5.58 38.45 0.87
C SER A 266 -6.18 37.05 1.04
N PHE A 267 -5.37 36.00 0.93
CA PHE A 267 -5.85 34.62 0.89
C PHE A 267 -6.31 34.09 2.26
N SER A 268 -5.66 34.51 3.35
CA SER A 268 -5.98 34.15 4.74
C SER A 268 -5.60 35.27 5.71
N GLU A 269 -5.88 35.10 7.01
CA GLU A 269 -5.30 35.97 8.05
C GLU A 269 -3.77 35.91 7.98
N VAL A 270 -3.09 37.06 8.12
CA VAL A 270 -1.62 37.14 8.11
C VAL A 270 -1.11 37.87 9.34
N ARG A 271 -0.06 37.33 9.97
CA ARG A 271 0.65 37.94 11.11
C ARG A 271 2.15 37.76 10.92
N PHE A 272 2.94 38.65 11.52
CA PHE A 272 4.39 38.66 11.37
C PHE A 272 5.06 38.39 12.70
N PHE A 273 6.15 37.63 12.70
CA PHE A 273 6.95 37.39 13.90
C PHE A 273 8.44 37.31 13.54
N MET A 274 9.30 37.63 14.48
CA MET A 274 10.74 37.56 14.29
C MET A 274 11.27 36.13 14.40
N SER A 275 12.33 35.80 13.64
CA SER A 275 12.85 34.43 13.60
C SER A 275 13.38 33.90 14.93
N TYR A 276 13.72 34.76 15.89
CA TYR A 276 14.10 34.32 17.25
C TYR A 276 12.91 33.79 18.06
N ASN A 277 11.67 34.16 17.72
CA ASN A 277 10.45 33.66 18.38
C ASN A 277 9.93 32.33 17.79
N SER A 278 10.69 31.68 16.88
CA SER A 278 10.23 30.44 16.23
C SER A 278 9.90 29.32 17.22
N LYS A 279 10.63 29.26 18.34
CA LYS A 279 10.38 28.27 19.39
C LYS A 279 9.01 28.47 20.05
N LYS A 280 8.66 29.71 20.40
CA LYS A 280 7.34 30.05 20.95
C LYS A 280 6.21 29.69 19.99
N ILE A 281 6.41 29.95 18.68
CA ILE A 281 5.44 29.57 17.65
C ILE A 281 5.24 28.05 17.57
N LEU A 282 6.33 27.25 17.60
CA LEU A 282 6.27 25.79 17.66
C LEU A 282 5.52 25.29 18.90
N GLU A 283 5.76 25.92 20.04
CA GLU A 283 5.12 25.63 21.33
C GLU A 283 3.68 26.17 21.42
N LYS A 284 3.18 26.81 20.35
CA LYS A 284 1.83 27.42 20.23
C LYS A 284 1.59 28.56 21.24
N GLU A 285 2.66 29.22 21.65
CA GLU A 285 2.65 30.41 22.50
C GLU A 285 2.62 31.67 21.61
N PHE A 286 1.43 32.25 21.41
CA PHE A 286 1.23 33.38 20.49
C PHE A 286 1.18 34.75 21.16
N GLU A 287 1.17 34.80 22.50
CA GLU A 287 1.01 36.05 23.25
C GLU A 287 2.28 36.90 23.18
N GLY A 288 2.14 38.16 22.73
CA GLY A 288 3.25 39.12 22.63
C GLY A 288 4.33 38.77 21.61
N VAL A 289 4.10 37.81 20.71
CA VAL A 289 5.10 37.34 19.74
C VAL A 289 5.04 38.07 18.40
N PHE A 290 3.90 38.66 18.07
CA PHE A 290 3.68 39.30 16.78
C PHE A 290 4.21 40.74 16.75
N VAL A 291 4.69 41.14 15.58
CA VAL A 291 5.24 42.48 15.35
C VAL A 291 4.33 43.35 14.49
N ASN A 292 4.40 44.65 14.73
CA ASN A 292 3.73 45.68 13.94
C ASN A 292 4.58 46.10 12.70
N ASP A 293 4.08 47.08 11.94
CA ASP A 293 4.74 47.62 10.74
C ASP A 293 6.12 48.23 10.99
N SER A 294 6.41 48.62 12.24
CA SER A 294 7.69 49.17 12.69
C SER A 294 8.68 48.11 13.18
N LEU A 295 8.32 46.82 13.08
CA LEU A 295 9.07 45.66 13.57
C LEU A 295 9.18 45.59 15.10
N GLU A 296 8.24 46.19 15.81
CA GLU A 296 8.16 46.17 17.27
C GLU A 296 7.11 45.16 17.71
N GLU A 297 7.43 44.36 18.73
CA GLU A 297 6.49 43.41 19.32
C GLU A 297 5.31 44.16 19.95
N ASP A 298 4.09 43.75 19.60
CA ASP A 298 2.87 44.42 20.04
C ASP A 298 1.88 43.38 20.58
N SER A 299 1.64 43.43 21.89
CA SER A 299 0.75 42.49 22.58
C SER A 299 -0.72 42.67 22.22
N SER A 300 -1.10 43.78 21.58
CA SER A 300 -2.46 44.00 21.07
C SER A 300 -2.74 43.19 19.79
N ILE A 301 -1.69 42.74 19.11
CA ILE A 301 -1.83 41.91 17.91
C ILE A 301 -2.12 40.47 18.33
N ILE A 302 -3.35 40.05 18.09
CA ILE A 302 -3.81 38.67 18.38
C ILE A 302 -3.99 37.87 17.08
N LEU A 303 -3.75 36.57 17.19
CA LEU A 303 -4.06 35.59 16.16
C LEU A 303 -5.49 35.08 16.36
N ARG A 304 -6.41 35.43 15.45
CA ARG A 304 -7.83 35.05 15.61
C ARG A 304 -8.03 33.56 15.34
N ASN A 305 -7.28 33.02 14.38
CA ASN A 305 -7.40 31.62 14.00
C ASN A 305 -6.18 30.78 14.40
N GLN A 306 -6.36 29.91 15.40
CA GLN A 306 -5.30 29.07 15.95
C GLN A 306 -5.35 27.61 15.48
N LYS A 307 -6.33 27.21 14.67
CA LYS A 307 -6.52 25.79 14.30
C LYS A 307 -5.68 25.35 13.11
N ASN A 308 -5.58 26.20 12.09
CA ASN A 308 -4.89 25.88 10.84
C ASN A 308 -3.81 26.93 10.59
N ILE A 309 -2.63 26.69 11.15
CA ILE A 309 -1.51 27.63 11.10
C ILE A 309 -0.50 27.13 10.07
N PHE A 310 -0.09 28.04 9.20
CA PHE A 310 0.99 27.82 8.24
C PHE A 310 2.04 28.91 8.40
N ILE A 311 3.26 28.63 7.99
CA ILE A 311 4.37 29.56 8.14
C ILE A 311 4.93 29.90 6.77
N ALA A 312 5.07 31.19 6.47
CA ALA A 312 5.79 31.66 5.29
C ALA A 312 7.14 32.24 5.68
N GLU A 313 8.20 31.90 4.95
CA GLU A 313 9.51 32.52 5.13
C GLU A 313 10.30 32.57 3.83
N TYR A 314 11.31 33.46 3.78
CA TYR A 314 12.37 33.33 2.78
C TYR A 314 13.34 32.23 3.20
N ALA A 315 13.41 31.18 2.41
CA ALA A 315 14.33 30.06 2.59
C ALA A 315 14.75 29.48 1.24
N ASP A 316 15.86 28.73 1.24
CA ASP A 316 16.20 27.88 0.11
C ASP A 316 15.17 26.77 -0.01
N LEU A 317 14.70 26.54 -1.23
CA LEU A 317 13.75 25.47 -1.51
C LEU A 317 14.40 24.12 -1.22
N GLU A 318 13.84 23.38 -0.26
CA GLU A 318 14.32 22.04 0.05
C GLU A 318 13.95 21.10 -1.11
N PRO A 319 14.87 20.22 -1.56
CA PRO A 319 14.55 19.23 -2.56
C PRO A 319 13.40 18.36 -2.07
N ASP A 320 12.47 18.02 -2.96
CA ASP A 320 11.39 17.09 -2.66
C ASP A 320 12.03 15.73 -2.35
N THR A 321 12.25 15.43 -1.06
CA THR A 321 12.86 14.18 -0.56
C THR A 321 11.95 12.97 -0.77
N ALA A 322 10.80 13.15 -1.42
CA ALA A 322 9.96 12.05 -1.88
C ALA A 322 10.75 11.18 -2.88
N VAL A 323 11.30 10.10 -2.37
CA VAL A 323 11.99 9.05 -3.12
C VAL A 323 10.93 8.31 -3.94
N PHE A 324 10.85 8.55 -5.25
CA PHE A 324 9.84 7.94 -6.11
C PHE A 324 10.38 6.66 -6.75
N PHE A 325 9.68 5.54 -6.55
CA PHE A 325 9.93 4.32 -7.32
C PHE A 325 9.86 4.66 -8.81
N SER A 326 10.96 4.42 -9.52
CA SER A 326 11.07 4.72 -10.94
C SER A 326 10.78 3.46 -11.74
N HIS A 327 11.64 2.46 -11.58
CA HIS A 327 11.54 1.17 -12.24
C HIS A 327 12.40 0.16 -11.51
N TYR A 328 12.19 -1.11 -11.84
CA TYR A 328 13.12 -2.16 -11.48
C TYR A 328 14.25 -2.20 -12.50
N GLU A 329 15.50 -2.21 -12.02
CA GLU A 329 16.69 -2.39 -12.85
C GLU A 329 17.30 -3.77 -12.55
N TRP A 330 17.71 -4.48 -13.60
CA TRP A 330 18.46 -5.72 -13.44
C TRP A 330 19.92 -5.39 -13.20
N VAL A 331 20.42 -5.66 -11.99
CA VAL A 331 21.81 -5.42 -11.63
C VAL A 331 22.51 -6.76 -11.50
N GLN A 332 23.65 -6.88 -12.20
CA GLN A 332 24.51 -8.05 -12.08
C GLN A 332 25.15 -8.03 -10.69
N THR A 333 24.76 -8.99 -9.88
CA THR A 333 25.47 -9.29 -8.62
C THR A 333 26.55 -10.31 -8.98
N GLY A 334 27.62 -10.41 -8.19
CA GLY A 334 28.72 -11.36 -8.46
C GLY A 334 28.23 -12.76 -8.86
N ASP A 335 29.08 -13.50 -9.58
CA ASP A 335 28.79 -14.84 -10.14
C ASP A 335 27.69 -14.87 -11.21
N PHE A 336 27.68 -13.89 -12.13
CA PHE A 336 26.75 -13.84 -13.28
C PHE A 336 25.27 -13.90 -12.90
N SER A 337 24.91 -13.60 -11.66
CA SER A 337 23.55 -13.62 -11.15
C SER A 337 22.90 -12.24 -11.37
N MET A 338 21.66 -12.24 -11.85
CA MET A 338 20.90 -11.00 -12.09
C MET A 338 19.84 -10.84 -11.00
N VAL A 339 19.95 -9.77 -10.22
CA VAL A 339 18.97 -9.44 -9.18
C VAL A 339 18.22 -8.19 -9.59
N GLN A 340 16.90 -8.26 -9.50
CA GLN A 340 16.03 -7.13 -9.81
C GLN A 340 15.97 -6.20 -8.59
N VAL A 341 16.52 -5.00 -8.70
CA VAL A 341 16.55 -4.01 -7.61
C VAL A 341 15.64 -2.82 -7.93
N PRO A 342 14.85 -2.32 -6.97
CA PRO A 342 14.05 -1.13 -7.17
C PRO A 342 14.95 0.11 -7.23
N ARG A 343 14.89 0.87 -8.33
CA ARG A 343 15.52 2.17 -8.46
C ARG A 343 14.53 3.27 -8.14
N PHE A 344 15.01 4.26 -7.42
CA PHE A 344 14.24 5.44 -7.05
C PHE A 344 14.86 6.70 -7.65
N TYR A 345 14.04 7.63 -8.13
CA TYR A 345 14.50 8.92 -8.61
C TYR A 345 14.33 9.96 -7.51
N ASN A 346 15.43 10.64 -7.16
CA ASN A 346 15.38 11.83 -6.31
C ASN A 346 15.17 13.06 -7.21
N SER A 347 14.28 13.95 -6.80
CA SER A 347 14.20 15.26 -7.46
C SER A 347 15.55 15.96 -7.30
N GLY A 348 16.14 16.39 -8.42
CA GLY A 348 17.47 17.04 -8.42
C GLY A 348 17.57 18.21 -7.43
N VAL A 349 18.79 18.45 -6.95
CA VAL A 349 19.12 19.51 -6.00
C VAL A 349 19.07 20.86 -6.71
N ASN A 350 17.90 21.50 -6.69
CA ASN A 350 17.75 22.88 -7.14
C ASN A 350 17.45 23.75 -5.90
N SER A 351 18.49 24.07 -5.12
CA SER A 351 18.39 25.03 -4.02
C SER A 351 18.42 26.44 -4.60
N PHE A 352 17.26 27.08 -4.68
CA PHE A 352 17.15 28.51 -4.95
C PHE A 352 16.28 29.16 -3.89
N MET A 353 16.51 30.44 -3.66
CA MET A 353 15.77 31.20 -2.66
C MET A 353 14.32 31.43 -3.10
N ALA A 354 13.39 31.15 -2.20
CA ALA A 354 11.97 31.32 -2.44
C ALA A 354 11.25 31.82 -1.18
N LEU A 355 10.09 32.42 -1.36
CA LEU A 355 9.09 32.55 -0.32
C LEU A 355 8.36 31.22 -0.22
N VAL A 356 8.64 30.45 0.83
CA VAL A 356 8.19 29.07 1.03
C VAL A 356 7.13 29.03 2.13
N ILE A 357 6.10 28.20 1.94
CA ILE A 357 5.06 27.87 2.92
C ILE A 357 5.40 26.52 3.55
N ARG A 358 5.42 26.51 4.88
CA ARG A 358 5.62 25.38 5.76
C ARG A 358 4.36 25.13 6.60
N ASP A 359 4.24 23.95 7.16
CA ASP A 359 3.21 23.65 8.17
C ASP A 359 3.55 24.25 9.55
N ASP A 360 2.74 23.92 10.56
CA ASP A 360 2.92 24.39 11.94
C ASP A 360 4.18 23.82 12.63
N ASN A 361 4.76 22.75 12.09
CA ASN A 361 6.01 22.14 12.56
C ASN A 361 7.24 22.64 11.79
N PHE A 362 7.08 23.68 10.96
CA PHE A 362 8.13 24.19 10.07
C PHE A 362 8.59 23.17 9.02
N GLU A 363 7.77 22.17 8.67
CA GLU A 363 8.07 21.26 7.57
C GLU A 363 7.60 21.85 6.24
N GLN A 364 8.44 21.78 5.20
CA GLN A 364 8.10 22.30 3.88
C GLN A 364 6.93 21.51 3.27
N LEU A 365 5.89 22.21 2.80
CA LEU A 365 4.80 21.54 2.09
C LEU A 365 5.25 21.02 0.72
N HIS A 366 4.60 19.97 0.21
CA HIS A 366 4.99 19.31 -1.04
C HIS A 366 3.96 19.49 -2.17
N LYS A 367 4.38 19.22 -3.40
CA LYS A 367 3.47 19.18 -4.56
C LYS A 367 2.34 18.17 -4.32
N PRO A 368 1.09 18.46 -4.77
CA PRO A 368 0.73 19.51 -5.72
C PRO A 368 0.35 20.86 -5.10
N PHE A 369 0.43 21.04 -3.79
CA PHE A 369 0.13 22.33 -3.15
C PHE A 369 1.07 23.42 -3.68
N PRO A 370 0.62 24.67 -3.91
CA PRO A 370 1.47 25.77 -4.36
C PRO A 370 2.28 26.36 -3.19
N TYR A 371 3.26 25.59 -2.68
CA TYR A 371 3.99 25.91 -1.45
C TYR A 371 5.07 26.99 -1.59
N TYR A 372 5.33 27.54 -2.78
CA TYR A 372 6.37 28.56 -2.91
C TYR A 372 6.19 29.54 -4.06
N SER A 373 6.84 30.69 -3.90
CA SER A 373 7.07 31.71 -4.93
C SER A 373 8.56 32.01 -5.05
N ARG A 374 9.13 31.99 -6.26
CA ARG A 374 10.56 32.21 -6.47
C ARG A 374 10.94 33.64 -6.06
N ALA A 375 12.06 33.81 -5.37
CA ALA A 375 12.60 35.10 -4.95
C ALA A 375 13.98 35.34 -5.59
N LEU A 376 14.03 35.39 -6.93
CA LEU A 376 15.30 35.49 -7.66
C LEU A 376 16.11 36.74 -7.33
N TYR A 377 15.45 37.86 -7.02
CA TYR A 377 16.14 39.08 -6.60
C TYR A 377 17.05 38.86 -5.40
N LYS A 378 16.66 37.97 -4.47
CA LYS A 378 17.46 37.63 -3.29
C LYS A 378 18.69 36.81 -3.68
N SER A 379 18.51 35.81 -4.54
CA SER A 379 19.64 35.04 -5.08
C SER A 379 20.64 35.91 -5.87
N MET A 380 20.16 36.95 -6.56
CA MET A 380 21.02 37.91 -7.27
C MET A 380 21.73 38.88 -6.33
N GLN A 381 21.06 39.32 -5.25
CA GLN A 381 21.64 40.19 -4.25
C GLN A 381 22.79 39.50 -3.51
N ASP A 382 22.66 38.20 -3.24
CA ASP A 382 23.69 37.38 -2.62
C ASP A 382 24.86 37.08 -3.59
N ASN A 383 24.61 37.05 -4.90
CA ASN A 383 25.58 36.68 -5.93
C ASN A 383 25.76 37.76 -7.02
N LYS A 384 26.17 38.97 -6.62
CA LYS A 384 26.26 40.16 -7.48
C LYS A 384 27.11 40.00 -8.75
N GLY A 385 28.00 39.00 -8.82
CA GLY A 385 28.88 38.74 -9.98
C GLY A 385 28.28 37.90 -11.11
N HIS A 386 27.09 37.32 -10.94
CA HIS A 386 26.52 36.33 -11.88
C HIS A 386 25.32 36.84 -12.70
N GLY A 387 25.09 38.16 -12.74
CA GLY A 387 23.89 38.79 -13.34
C GLY A 387 23.57 38.39 -14.79
N ILE A 388 24.59 38.10 -15.62
CA ILE A 388 24.41 37.66 -17.01
C ILE A 388 23.67 36.31 -17.11
N PHE A 389 23.84 35.41 -16.15
CA PHE A 389 23.21 34.08 -16.16
C PHE A 389 21.73 34.11 -15.74
N PHE A 390 21.26 35.21 -15.14
CA PHE A 390 19.87 35.36 -14.70
C PHE A 390 18.98 36.09 -15.71
N PHE A 391 19.56 36.66 -16.78
CA PHE A 391 18.86 37.51 -17.76
C PHE A 391 17.66 36.85 -18.47
N PRO A 392 17.67 35.56 -18.85
CA PRO A 392 16.47 34.92 -19.42
C PRO A 392 15.39 34.61 -18.37
N VAL A 393 15.79 34.41 -17.12
CA VAL A 393 14.91 33.92 -16.04
C VAL A 393 14.24 35.09 -15.29
N SER A 394 14.90 36.26 -15.24
CA SER A 394 14.36 37.50 -14.67
C SER A 394 13.13 38.02 -15.42
N LEU A 395 12.98 37.69 -16.71
CA LEU A 395 11.80 38.05 -17.50
C LEU A 395 10.50 37.38 -17.01
N PHE A 396 10.59 36.26 -16.28
CA PHE A 396 9.45 35.43 -15.89
C PHE A 396 9.37 35.16 -14.38
N SER A 397 10.23 35.79 -13.58
CA SER A 397 10.34 35.52 -12.15
C SER A 397 10.22 36.81 -11.33
N PRO A 398 9.63 36.75 -10.12
CA PRO A 398 9.51 37.92 -9.26
C PRO A 398 10.86 38.57 -8.94
N MET A 399 10.94 39.88 -9.19
CA MET A 399 12.12 40.73 -8.97
C MET A 399 12.00 41.59 -7.71
N SER A 400 10.89 41.51 -6.99
CA SER A 400 10.66 42.25 -5.74
C SER A 400 9.87 41.44 -4.71
N PRO A 401 9.91 41.82 -3.41
CA PRO A 401 9.03 41.24 -2.39
C PRO A 401 7.54 41.33 -2.78
N ALA A 402 7.13 42.47 -3.33
CA ALA A 402 5.77 42.74 -3.81
C ALA A 402 5.32 41.69 -4.86
N GLU A 403 6.13 41.46 -5.88
CA GLU A 403 5.82 40.47 -6.93
C GLU A 403 5.84 39.03 -6.38
N CYS A 404 6.73 38.72 -5.44
CA CYS A 404 6.78 37.39 -4.82
C CYS A 404 5.49 37.06 -4.11
N VAL A 405 5.03 37.98 -3.27
CA VAL A 405 3.80 37.86 -2.47
C VAL A 405 2.59 37.83 -3.39
N LYS A 406 2.50 38.73 -4.38
CA LYS A 406 1.42 38.74 -5.37
C LYS A 406 1.33 37.38 -6.10
N ASN A 407 2.45 36.88 -6.62
CA ASN A 407 2.48 35.59 -7.31
C ASN A 407 2.11 34.41 -6.40
N LEU A 408 2.54 34.43 -5.13
CA LEU A 408 2.12 33.44 -4.14
C LEU A 408 0.59 33.47 -3.96
N ASN A 409 0.03 34.65 -3.70
CA ASN A 409 -1.40 34.88 -3.54
C ASN A 409 -2.19 34.37 -4.77
N ASP A 410 -1.77 34.77 -5.97
CA ASP A 410 -2.41 34.37 -7.23
C ASP A 410 -2.32 32.85 -7.48
N LYS A 411 -1.24 32.18 -7.06
CA LYS A 411 -1.13 30.72 -7.15
C LYS A 411 -2.08 30.02 -6.19
N LEU A 412 -2.24 30.54 -4.96
CA LEU A 412 -3.15 29.98 -3.96
C LEU A 412 -4.60 30.05 -4.45
N TYR A 413 -5.05 31.20 -4.94
CA TYR A 413 -6.39 31.37 -5.51
C TYR A 413 -6.62 30.45 -6.73
N ARG A 414 -5.70 30.44 -7.71
CA ARG A 414 -5.81 29.55 -8.88
C ARG A 414 -5.86 28.06 -8.51
N PHE A 415 -5.08 27.64 -7.51
CA PHE A 415 -5.10 26.26 -7.06
C PHE A 415 -6.41 25.91 -6.35
N LEU A 416 -6.95 26.84 -5.56
CA LEU A 416 -8.23 26.67 -4.90
C LEU A 416 -9.37 26.52 -5.90
N GLU A 417 -9.47 27.44 -6.87
CA GLU A 417 -10.49 27.40 -7.94
C GLU A 417 -10.47 26.10 -8.73
N LYS A 418 -9.28 25.54 -8.99
CA LYS A 418 -9.13 24.28 -9.72
C LYS A 418 -9.54 23.03 -8.92
N ASN A 419 -9.64 23.12 -7.60
CA ASN A 419 -9.97 22.00 -6.71
C ASN A 419 -11.30 22.19 -5.95
N GLN A 420 -12.07 23.23 -6.29
CA GLN A 420 -13.50 23.32 -6.05
C GLN A 420 -14.24 22.56 -7.17
#